data_AF-A0A931WSB4-F1
#
_entry.id   AF-A0A931WSB4-F1
#
_cell.length_a   1.000
_cell.length_b   1.000
_cell.length_c   1.000
_cell.angle_alpha   90.00
_cell.angle_beta   90.00
_cell.angle_gamma   90.00
#
_symmetry.space_group_name_H-M   'P 1'
#
loop_
_entity.id
_entity.type
_entity.pdbx_description
1 polymer ?
#
loop_
_entity_poly.entity_id
_entity_poly.type
_entity_poly.pdbx_seq_one_letter_code
_entity_poly.pdbx_strand_id
1 'polypeptide(L)'
;MRGIGIRLSTIVLTLFAPIMVFAQVNATVGGTVADATGALIPGVEITARNAATGIVTTRITNEAGNYDFASLQPGVYTVSASLSGFQTATYNNVQLSQAQQVRLNFTLQVGTVAQAVEVVAEANTLLATTSASVGNVLPDVQVRSLPLASRNVLDLVRTAAAGAVGDNFAGARMSQMNTTRDGLPTMDGRYNDWNGAYSAVFTSPDLVEEVQIIVNSIDAAAGRGSGQVKMQTRSGGNGFHGAVFYSNRNSAVASQGWFQNLVGARKTYNNRNQFGGRLGGPIKRNKAFFFV
;
A
#
# COMPACT_ATOMS: atom_id res chain seq x y z
N MET A 1 -39.40 21.70 33.11
CA MET A 1 -38.79 21.60 31.76
C MET A 1 -37.26 21.51 31.82
N ARG A 2 -36.66 20.59 32.61
CA ARG A 2 -35.19 20.50 32.80
C ARG A 2 -34.54 19.19 32.31
N GLY A 3 -35.31 18.26 31.74
CA GLY A 3 -34.81 16.95 31.29
C GLY A 3 -34.59 16.79 29.78
N ILE A 4 -34.97 17.79 28.98
CA ILE A 4 -34.96 17.68 27.50
C ILE A 4 -33.60 18.10 26.91
N GLY A 5 -32.92 19.10 27.51
CA GLY A 5 -31.65 19.62 26.98
C GLY A 5 -30.46 18.65 27.07
N ILE A 6 -30.43 17.79 28.09
CA ILE A 6 -29.36 16.78 28.24
C ILE A 6 -29.54 15.66 27.22
N ARG A 7 -30.78 15.21 26.98
CA ARG A 7 -31.06 14.18 25.96
C ARG A 7 -30.83 14.68 24.53
N LEU A 8 -31.08 15.97 24.25
CA LEU A 8 -30.76 16.57 22.95
C LEU A 8 -29.25 16.69 22.73
N SER A 9 -28.47 17.04 23.76
CA SER A 9 -27.01 17.15 23.66
C SER A 9 -26.33 15.79 23.45
N THR A 10 -26.83 14.72 24.07
CA THR A 10 -26.31 13.36 23.83
C THR A 10 -26.60 12.90 22.41
N ILE A 11 -27.80 13.17 21.86
CA ILE A 11 -28.17 12.78 20.49
C ILE A 11 -27.36 13.55 19.43
N VAL A 12 -27.07 14.83 19.67
CA VAL A 12 -26.24 15.65 18.76
C VAL A 12 -24.77 15.22 18.78
N LEU A 13 -24.24 14.75 19.93
CA LEU A 13 -22.86 14.26 20.03
C LEU A 13 -22.67 12.90 19.34
N THR A 14 -23.68 12.02 19.33
CA THR A 14 -23.61 10.75 18.59
C THR A 14 -23.78 10.93 17.08
N LEU A 15 -24.47 11.98 16.63
CA LEU A 15 -24.66 12.27 15.20
C LEU A 15 -23.42 12.90 14.53
N PHE A 16 -22.46 13.39 15.33
CA PHE A 16 -21.17 13.92 14.88
C PHE A 16 -20.01 12.92 15.01
N ALA A 17 -20.28 11.66 15.39
CA ALA A 17 -19.25 10.62 15.26
C ALA A 17 -19.00 10.41 13.76
N PRO A 18 -17.82 10.76 13.21
CA PRO A 18 -17.54 10.50 11.81
C PRO A 18 -17.61 9.00 11.62
N ILE A 19 -18.57 8.55 10.82
CA ILE A 19 -18.56 7.19 10.28
C ILE A 19 -17.37 7.18 9.34
N MET A 20 -16.19 6.83 9.85
CA MET A 20 -15.02 6.59 9.03
C MET A 20 -15.31 5.33 8.21
N VAL A 21 -15.93 5.53 7.05
CA VAL A 21 -15.95 4.51 6.01
C VAL A 21 -14.53 4.47 5.45
N PHE A 22 -13.70 3.59 5.99
CA PHE A 22 -12.42 3.27 5.40
C PHE A 22 -12.71 2.53 4.09
N ALA A 23 -12.50 3.20 2.95
CA ALA A 23 -12.30 2.48 1.71
C ALA A 23 -11.01 1.69 1.88
N GLN A 24 -11.12 0.40 2.21
CA GLN A 24 -9.95 -0.45 2.41
C GLN A 24 -9.61 -1.09 1.07
N VAL A 25 -8.48 -0.69 0.49
CA VAL A 25 -7.98 -1.30 -0.74
C VAL A 25 -7.19 -2.56 -0.37
N ASN A 26 -7.86 -3.70 -0.48
CA ASN A 26 -7.31 -5.00 -0.13
C ASN A 26 -6.70 -5.70 -1.34
N ALA A 27 -5.79 -6.64 -1.07
CA ALA A 27 -5.27 -7.60 -2.03
C ALA A 27 -6.17 -8.84 -2.09
N THR A 28 -6.11 -9.57 -3.20
CA THR A 28 -6.76 -10.88 -3.34
C THR A 28 -5.70 -11.96 -3.60
N VAL A 29 -5.92 -13.12 -3.00
CA VAL A 29 -5.05 -14.29 -3.20
C VAL A 29 -5.93 -15.47 -3.54
N GLY A 30 -5.74 -16.03 -4.72
CA GLY A 30 -6.48 -17.22 -5.16
C GLY A 30 -5.58 -18.23 -5.83
N GLY A 31 -6.13 -19.39 -6.17
CA GLY A 31 -5.37 -20.39 -6.88
C GLY A 31 -6.02 -21.76 -6.82
N THR A 32 -5.22 -22.77 -7.15
CA THR A 32 -5.66 -24.15 -7.18
C THR A 32 -4.73 -25.03 -6.38
N VAL A 33 -5.25 -26.12 -5.84
CA VAL A 33 -4.45 -27.16 -5.18
C VAL A 33 -4.53 -28.45 -5.98
N ALA A 34 -3.38 -29.01 -6.31
CA ALA A 34 -3.26 -30.28 -7.03
C ALA A 34 -2.34 -31.26 -6.29
N ASP A 35 -2.41 -32.55 -6.62
CA ASP A 35 -1.44 -33.56 -6.17
C ASP A 35 -0.24 -33.66 -7.14
N ALA A 36 0.70 -34.57 -6.84
CA ALA A 36 1.87 -34.83 -7.69
C ALA A 36 1.53 -35.37 -9.09
N THR A 37 0.31 -35.87 -9.31
CA THR A 37 -0.18 -36.35 -10.61
C THR A 37 -0.85 -35.23 -11.43
N GLY A 38 -1.08 -34.07 -10.81
CA GLY A 38 -1.78 -32.93 -11.40
C GLY A 38 -3.30 -32.95 -11.17
N ALA A 39 -3.83 -33.89 -10.39
CA ALA A 39 -5.24 -33.96 -10.07
C ALA A 39 -5.60 -32.89 -9.02
N LEU A 40 -6.66 -32.12 -9.28
CA LEU A 40 -7.12 -31.06 -8.39
C LEU A 40 -7.80 -31.65 -7.14
N ILE A 41 -7.46 -31.11 -5.97
CA ILE A 41 -7.88 -31.67 -4.68
C ILE A 41 -8.89 -30.75 -3.98
N PRO A 42 -10.13 -31.21 -3.76
CA PRO A 42 -11.12 -30.50 -2.96
C PRO A 42 -10.90 -30.68 -1.45
N GLY A 43 -11.42 -29.78 -0.63
CA GLY A 43 -11.41 -29.90 0.83
C GLY A 43 -10.06 -29.57 1.52
N VAL A 44 -9.09 -29.02 0.78
CA VAL A 44 -7.80 -28.60 1.34
C VAL A 44 -7.99 -27.31 2.13
N GLU A 45 -7.49 -27.28 3.37
CA GLU A 45 -7.48 -26.06 4.19
C GLU A 45 -6.30 -25.17 3.78
N ILE A 46 -6.62 -23.96 3.34
CA ILE A 46 -5.67 -22.91 3.00
C ILE A 46 -5.69 -21.86 4.10
N THR A 47 -4.52 -21.60 4.68
CA THR A 47 -4.34 -20.65 5.77
C THR A 47 -3.41 -19.53 5.34
N ALA A 48 -3.91 -18.29 5.35
CA ALA A 48 -3.12 -17.08 5.14
C ALA A 48 -2.89 -16.39 6.48
N ARG A 49 -1.62 -16.26 6.89
CA ARG A 49 -1.22 -15.58 8.13
C ARG A 49 -0.42 -14.33 7.81
N ASN A 50 -0.91 -13.17 8.26
CA ASN A 50 -0.17 -11.92 8.16
C ASN A 50 0.98 -11.90 9.17
N ALA A 51 2.21 -11.67 8.71
CA ALA A 51 3.41 -11.73 9.55
C ALA A 51 3.48 -10.59 10.58
N ALA A 52 2.98 -9.40 10.25
CA ALA A 52 3.04 -8.21 11.11
C ALA A 52 1.94 -8.20 12.18
N THR A 53 0.73 -8.62 11.82
CA THR A 53 -0.45 -8.58 12.71
C THR A 53 -0.78 -9.94 13.33
N GLY A 54 -0.21 -11.03 12.82
CA GLY A 54 -0.54 -12.38 13.28
C GLY A 54 -1.98 -12.81 12.97
N ILE A 55 -2.76 -12.01 12.24
CA ILE A 55 -4.13 -12.35 11.84
C ILE A 55 -4.06 -13.54 10.89
N VAL A 56 -4.89 -14.54 11.18
CA VAL A 56 -5.03 -15.76 10.39
C VAL A 56 -6.39 -15.74 9.71
N THR A 57 -6.41 -16.00 8.40
CA THR A 57 -7.64 -16.18 7.62
C THR A 57 -7.56 -17.53 6.93
N THR A 58 -8.61 -18.33 7.05
CA THR A 58 -8.68 -19.68 6.48
C THR A 58 -9.76 -19.78 5.41
N ARG A 59 -9.50 -20.62 4.40
CA ARG A 59 -10.42 -20.97 3.31
C ARG A 59 -10.25 -22.45 2.98
N ILE A 60 -11.28 -23.06 2.42
CA ILE A 60 -11.26 -24.46 1.99
C ILE A 60 -11.40 -24.50 0.48
N THR A 61 -10.67 -25.38 -0.20
CA THR A 61 -10.82 -25.56 -1.65
C THR A 61 -12.18 -26.15 -2.00
N ASN A 62 -12.78 -25.66 -3.09
CA ASN A 62 -14.04 -26.16 -3.61
C ASN A 62 -13.87 -27.47 -4.40
N GLU A 63 -14.95 -27.99 -4.99
CA GLU A 63 -14.97 -29.22 -5.79
C GLU A 63 -14.00 -29.22 -7.00
N ALA A 64 -13.67 -28.04 -7.51
CA ALA A 64 -12.68 -27.87 -8.58
C ALA A 64 -11.25 -27.71 -8.05
N GLY A 65 -11.01 -27.84 -6.74
CA GLY A 65 -9.71 -27.60 -6.11
C GLY A 65 -9.30 -26.13 -6.04
N ASN A 66 -10.23 -25.21 -6.28
CA ASN A 66 -9.98 -23.77 -6.27
C ASN A 66 -10.20 -23.17 -4.88
N TYR A 67 -9.41 -22.18 -4.52
CA TYR A 67 -9.63 -21.35 -3.35
C TYR A 67 -9.46 -19.86 -3.69
N ASP A 68 -10.10 -19.00 -2.89
CA ASP A 68 -9.99 -17.56 -3.04
C ASP A 68 -10.12 -16.83 -1.68
N PHE A 69 -9.17 -15.95 -1.43
CA PHE A 69 -9.23 -14.91 -0.41
C PHE A 69 -9.61 -13.59 -1.08
N ALA A 70 -10.91 -13.28 -1.05
CA ALA A 70 -11.48 -12.08 -1.66
C ALA A 70 -10.99 -10.75 -1.05
N SER A 71 -10.36 -10.77 0.12
CA SER A 71 -9.88 -9.57 0.80
C SER A 71 -8.84 -9.91 1.86
N LEU A 72 -7.59 -9.53 1.59
CA LEU A 72 -6.48 -9.54 2.55
C LEU A 72 -5.87 -8.13 2.62
N GLN A 73 -5.47 -7.70 3.81
CA GLN A 73 -4.74 -6.46 3.96
C GLN A 73 -3.40 -6.53 3.22
N PRO A 74 -2.91 -5.42 2.62
CA PRO A 74 -1.55 -5.35 2.14
C PRO A 74 -0.54 -5.68 3.26
N GLY A 75 0.54 -6.37 2.92
CA GLY A 75 1.57 -6.80 3.86
C GLY A 75 2.22 -8.12 3.49
N VAL A 76 3.09 -8.63 4.36
CA VAL A 76 3.78 -9.92 4.17
C VAL A 76 2.97 -11.05 4.79
N TYR A 77 2.76 -12.11 4.03
CA TYR A 77 1.99 -13.29 4.42
C TYR A 77 2.81 -14.57 4.34
N THR A 78 2.47 -15.51 5.23
CA THR A 78 2.75 -16.93 5.08
C THR A 78 1.46 -17.62 4.67
N VAL A 79 1.44 -18.32 3.54
CA VAL A 79 0.26 -19.02 3.01
C VAL A 79 0.55 -20.52 2.97
N SER A 80 -0.25 -21.32 3.67
CA SER A 80 -0.04 -22.76 3.77
C SER A 80 -1.28 -23.55 3.34
N ALA A 81 -1.07 -24.68 2.67
CA ALA A 81 -2.08 -25.64 2.29
C ALA A 81 -1.92 -26.95 3.08
N SER A 82 -2.99 -27.41 3.72
CA SER A 82 -2.98 -28.58 4.59
C SER A 82 -4.20 -29.47 4.32
N LEU A 83 -3.96 -30.78 4.20
CA LEU A 83 -4.99 -31.81 4.10
C LEU A 83 -4.49 -33.10 4.75
N SER A 84 -5.37 -33.80 5.48
CA SER A 84 -5.01 -35.09 6.10
C SER A 84 -4.56 -36.11 5.05
N GLY A 85 -3.45 -36.81 5.31
CA GLY A 85 -2.83 -37.74 4.37
C GLY A 85 -1.85 -37.10 3.38
N PHE A 86 -1.71 -35.77 3.39
CA PHE A 86 -0.76 -35.02 2.58
C PHE A 86 0.21 -34.22 3.46
N GLN A 87 1.40 -33.96 2.92
CA GLN A 87 2.36 -33.03 3.51
C GLN A 87 1.89 -31.59 3.33
N THR A 88 2.06 -30.77 4.37
CA THR A 88 1.74 -29.33 4.30
C THR A 88 2.72 -28.61 3.39
N ALA A 89 2.20 -27.90 2.39
CA ALA A 89 2.98 -27.02 1.53
C ALA A 89 2.84 -25.56 2.00
N THR A 90 3.94 -24.82 2.09
CA THR A 90 3.94 -23.45 2.60
C THR A 90 4.72 -22.51 1.70
N TYR A 91 4.11 -21.37 1.34
CA TYR A 91 4.79 -20.20 0.78
C TYR A 91 5.07 -19.19 1.89
N ASN A 92 6.35 -18.87 2.07
CA ASN A 92 6.80 -17.83 2.99
C ASN A 92 7.04 -16.50 2.26
N ASN A 93 6.99 -15.40 3.01
CA ASN A 93 7.34 -14.05 2.53
C ASN A 93 6.55 -13.61 1.28
N VAL A 94 5.27 -13.99 1.18
CA VAL A 94 4.39 -13.52 0.10
C VAL A 94 4.05 -12.06 0.36
N GLN A 95 4.67 -11.15 -0.39
CA GLN A 95 4.36 -9.72 -0.34
C GLN A 95 3.06 -9.44 -1.11
N LEU A 96 2.07 -8.89 -0.41
CA LEU A 96 0.83 -8.39 -1.00
C LEU A 96 0.84 -6.87 -0.99
N SER A 97 0.82 -6.27 -2.17
CA SER A 97 0.71 -4.83 -2.40
C SER A 97 -0.76 -4.39 -2.53
N GLN A 98 -0.99 -3.07 -2.45
CA GLN A 98 -2.33 -2.50 -2.59
C GLN A 98 -3.01 -2.94 -3.91
N ALA A 99 -4.25 -3.44 -3.82
CA ALA A 99 -5.07 -3.93 -4.94
C ALA A 99 -4.41 -5.03 -5.78
N GLN A 100 -3.39 -5.72 -5.25
CA GLN A 100 -2.73 -6.79 -5.97
C GLN A 100 -3.59 -8.05 -5.98
N GLN A 101 -3.72 -8.66 -7.15
CA GLN A 101 -4.27 -10.01 -7.29
C GLN A 101 -3.11 -10.99 -7.50
N VAL A 102 -2.93 -11.90 -6.57
CA VAL A 102 -1.87 -12.92 -6.61
C VAL A 102 -2.50 -14.30 -6.82
N ARG A 103 -1.91 -15.09 -7.73
CA ARG A 103 -2.28 -16.49 -7.92
C ARG A 103 -1.21 -17.41 -7.35
N LEU A 104 -1.57 -18.23 -6.35
CA LEU A 104 -0.68 -19.22 -5.73
C LEU A 104 -1.26 -20.62 -5.93
N ASN A 105 -0.63 -21.42 -6.78
CA ASN A 105 -1.04 -22.80 -6.97
C ASN A 105 -0.19 -23.70 -6.06
N PHE A 106 -0.80 -24.62 -5.33
CA PHE A 106 -0.10 -25.58 -4.48
C PHE A 106 -0.06 -26.96 -5.13
N THR A 107 1.06 -27.65 -4.94
CA THR A 107 1.19 -29.08 -5.26
C THR A 107 1.46 -29.84 -3.97
N LEU A 108 0.51 -30.67 -3.54
CA LEU A 108 0.63 -31.48 -2.32
C LEU A 108 1.24 -32.84 -2.62
N GLN A 109 2.16 -33.26 -1.77
CA GLN A 109 2.76 -34.59 -1.81
C GLN A 109 2.07 -35.50 -0.79
N VAL A 110 1.81 -36.75 -1.16
CA VAL A 110 1.23 -37.74 -0.23
C VAL A 110 2.24 -38.06 0.87
N GLY A 111 1.82 -37.99 2.12
CA GLY A 111 2.68 -38.27 3.26
C GLY A 111 1.99 -38.01 4.60
N THR A 112 2.23 -38.91 5.56
CA THR A 112 1.58 -38.89 6.89
C THR A 112 2.37 -38.13 7.95
N VAL A 113 3.60 -37.71 7.64
CA VAL A 113 4.44 -36.94 8.56
C VAL A 113 4.31 -35.46 8.21
N ALA A 114 4.04 -34.62 9.21
CA ALA A 114 4.03 -33.16 9.13
C ALA A 114 5.45 -32.62 8.89
N GLN A 115 6.06 -32.99 7.77
CA GLN A 115 7.26 -32.36 7.27
C GLN A 115 6.78 -31.23 6.35
N ALA A 116 6.86 -29.99 6.85
CA ALA A 116 6.52 -28.83 6.06
C ALA A 116 7.53 -28.74 4.89
N VAL A 117 7.04 -28.92 3.67
CA VAL A 117 7.84 -28.61 2.49
C VAL A 117 7.78 -27.10 2.35
N GLU A 118 8.86 -26.42 2.72
CA GLU A 118 9.05 -25.01 2.43
C GLU A 118 9.22 -24.88 0.91
N VAL A 119 8.18 -24.41 0.24
CA VAL A 119 8.28 -24.09 -1.18
C VAL A 119 8.98 -22.75 -1.25
N VAL A 120 10.31 -22.77 -1.36
CA VAL A 120 11.13 -21.61 -1.71
C VAL A 120 10.91 -21.33 -3.20
N ALA A 121 9.69 -20.99 -3.60
CA ALA A 121 9.53 -20.16 -4.77
C ALA A 121 10.01 -18.78 -4.33
N GLU A 122 11.06 -18.25 -4.98
CA GLU A 122 11.43 -16.88 -4.73
C GLU A 122 10.17 -16.01 -4.91
N ALA A 123 9.76 -15.30 -3.85
CA ALA A 123 8.59 -14.42 -3.90
C ALA A 123 8.67 -13.42 -5.07
N ASN A 124 9.88 -13.18 -5.58
CA ASN A 124 10.17 -12.37 -6.76
C ASN A 124 9.61 -12.95 -8.08
N THR A 125 9.32 -14.25 -8.20
CA THR A 125 8.73 -14.86 -9.41
C THR A 125 7.20 -14.82 -9.42
N LEU A 126 6.57 -14.39 -8.33
CA LEU A 126 5.11 -14.23 -8.19
C LEU A 126 4.62 -12.81 -8.49
N LEU A 127 5.53 -11.90 -8.86
CA LEU A 127 5.20 -10.55 -9.32
C LEU A 127 4.49 -10.62 -10.67
N ALA A 128 3.16 -10.46 -10.60
CA ALA A 128 2.27 -10.03 -11.68
C ALA A 128 2.07 -11.00 -12.85
N THR A 129 1.49 -12.18 -12.61
CA THR A 129 0.89 -12.99 -13.70
C THR A 129 -0.52 -12.52 -14.09
N THR A 130 -1.14 -11.62 -13.31
CA THR A 130 -2.56 -11.24 -13.46
C THR A 130 -2.80 -9.76 -13.73
N SER A 131 -1.82 -8.87 -13.55
CA SER A 131 -1.99 -7.44 -13.86
C SER A 131 -1.20 -7.06 -15.11
N ALA A 132 -1.90 -6.56 -16.13
CA ALA A 132 -1.30 -6.01 -17.35
C ALA A 132 -0.72 -4.60 -17.14
N SER A 133 -0.71 -4.08 -15.90
CA SER A 133 -0.28 -2.70 -15.63
C SER A 133 1.24 -2.62 -15.51
N VAL A 134 1.84 -1.69 -16.26
CA VAL A 134 3.26 -1.35 -16.13
C VAL A 134 3.39 -0.21 -15.11
N GLY A 135 4.15 -0.44 -14.04
CA GLY A 135 4.35 0.55 -12.99
C GLY A 135 5.47 0.18 -12.01
N ASN A 136 5.92 1.18 -11.26
CA ASN A 136 6.92 1.01 -10.21
C ASN A 136 6.23 0.96 -8.85
N VAL A 137 6.53 -0.09 -8.07
CA VAL A 137 6.18 -0.19 -6.66
C VAL A 137 7.38 0.26 -5.84
N LEU A 138 7.23 1.33 -5.08
CA LEU A 138 8.25 1.87 -4.19
C LEU A 138 7.87 1.48 -2.75
N PRO A 139 8.53 0.47 -2.14
CA PRO A 139 8.33 0.14 -0.74
C PRO A 139 8.88 1.25 0.17
N ASP A 140 8.45 1.26 1.44
CA ASP A 140 8.79 2.26 2.45
C ASP A 140 10.27 2.69 2.46
N VAL A 141 11.18 1.71 2.43
CA VAL A 141 12.62 1.98 2.49
C VAL A 141 13.06 2.82 1.28
N GLN A 142 12.51 2.54 0.09
CA GLN A 142 12.79 3.33 -1.11
C GLN A 142 12.14 4.71 -1.03
N VAL A 143 10.89 4.79 -0.56
CA VAL A 143 10.18 6.07 -0.35
C VAL A 143 10.99 7.03 0.54
N ARG A 144 11.67 6.50 1.56
CA ARG A 144 12.46 7.28 2.52
C ARG A 144 13.91 7.53 2.10
N SER A 145 14.50 6.63 1.33
CA SER A 145 15.90 6.75 0.89
C SER A 145 16.05 7.62 -0.35
N LEU A 146 14.97 7.79 -1.12
CA LEU A 146 14.98 8.67 -2.28
C LEU A 146 14.92 10.15 -1.87
N PRO A 147 15.57 11.05 -2.63
CA PRO A 147 15.57 12.47 -2.32
C PRO A 147 14.15 13.09 -2.38
N LEU A 148 13.68 13.62 -1.25
CA LEU A 148 12.40 14.32 -1.13
C LEU A 148 12.62 15.79 -0.78
N ALA A 149 12.77 16.64 -1.79
CA ALA A 149 13.11 18.06 -1.62
C ALA A 149 12.09 18.85 -0.77
N SER A 150 10.85 18.39 -0.71
CA SER A 150 9.76 19.02 0.05
C SER A 150 9.22 18.15 1.19
N ARG A 151 9.83 16.97 1.44
CA ARG A 151 9.27 15.87 2.24
C ARG A 151 7.84 15.49 1.83
N ASN A 152 7.51 15.65 0.56
CA ASN A 152 6.25 15.18 -0.01
C ASN A 152 6.53 13.96 -0.87
N VAL A 153 5.78 12.89 -0.64
CA VAL A 153 5.87 11.64 -1.41
C VAL A 153 5.65 11.86 -2.91
N LEU A 154 4.92 12.90 -3.31
CA LEU A 154 4.74 13.24 -4.72
C LEU A 154 6.02 13.70 -5.43
N ASP A 155 7.07 14.07 -4.70
CA ASP A 155 8.38 14.35 -5.30
C ASP A 155 8.94 13.10 -6.00
N LEU A 156 8.56 11.89 -5.55
CA LEU A 156 8.98 10.62 -6.13
C LEU A 156 8.46 10.39 -7.54
N VAL A 157 7.35 11.04 -7.92
CA VAL A 157 6.82 10.92 -9.29
C VAL A 157 7.83 11.47 -10.29
N ARG A 158 8.60 12.50 -9.93
CA ARG A 158 9.63 13.06 -10.81
C ARG A 158 10.92 12.26 -10.80
N THR A 159 11.27 11.63 -9.69
CA THR A 159 12.58 10.97 -9.52
C THR A 159 12.55 9.46 -9.78
N ALA A 160 11.39 8.82 -9.65
CA ALA A 160 11.26 7.36 -9.67
C ALA A 160 10.23 6.84 -10.70
N ALA A 161 9.43 7.71 -11.32
CA ALA A 161 8.48 7.26 -12.33
C ALA A 161 9.18 7.09 -13.69
N ALA A 162 9.11 5.87 -14.23
CA ALA A 162 9.55 5.61 -15.60
C ALA A 162 8.70 6.42 -16.59
N GLY A 163 9.34 7.17 -17.48
CA GLY A 163 8.65 8.00 -18.48
C GLY A 163 8.27 9.42 -18.01
N ALA A 164 8.72 9.85 -16.83
CA ALA A 164 8.66 11.25 -16.43
C ALA A 164 9.74 12.07 -17.16
N VAL A 165 9.33 13.09 -17.93
CA VAL A 165 10.21 14.05 -18.61
C VAL A 165 9.69 15.46 -18.35
N GLY A 166 10.38 16.19 -17.47
CA GLY A 166 9.93 17.51 -17.01
C GLY A 166 8.58 17.41 -16.30
N ASP A 167 7.55 18.01 -16.89
CA ASP A 167 6.15 18.00 -16.39
C ASP A 167 5.25 17.05 -17.20
N ASN A 168 5.85 16.23 -18.07
CA ASN A 168 5.16 15.19 -18.82
C ASN A 168 5.45 13.82 -18.21
N PHE A 169 4.47 12.95 -18.30
CA PHE A 169 4.53 11.55 -17.88
C PHE A 169 3.88 10.70 -18.97
N ALA A 170 4.66 9.77 -19.54
CA ALA A 170 4.21 8.84 -20.59
C ALA A 170 3.48 9.51 -21.78
N GLY A 171 3.96 10.68 -22.20
CA GLY A 171 3.39 11.42 -23.33
C GLY A 171 2.21 12.33 -23.02
N ALA A 172 1.76 12.38 -21.77
CA ALA A 172 0.72 13.30 -21.30
C ALA A 172 1.23 14.21 -20.19
N ARG A 173 0.42 15.20 -19.77
CA ARG A 173 0.77 16.06 -18.63
C ARG A 173 0.72 15.26 -17.33
N MET A 174 1.73 15.40 -16.49
CA MET A 174 1.80 14.76 -15.17
C MET A 174 0.66 15.23 -14.24
N SER A 175 0.09 16.40 -14.54
CA SER A 175 -1.09 16.96 -13.88
C SER A 175 -2.39 16.20 -14.20
N GLN A 176 -2.41 15.35 -15.22
CA GLN A 176 -3.53 14.46 -15.55
C GLN A 176 -3.42 13.07 -14.89
N MET A 177 -2.40 12.85 -14.06
CA MET A 177 -2.27 11.62 -13.30
C MET A 177 -3.29 11.58 -12.17
N ASN A 178 -3.88 10.40 -11.96
CA ASN A 178 -4.80 10.18 -10.87
C ASN A 178 -4.05 9.84 -9.57
N THR A 179 -4.13 10.71 -8.57
CA THR A 179 -3.50 10.49 -7.26
C THR A 179 -4.53 10.02 -6.23
N THR A 180 -4.34 8.82 -5.69
CA THR A 180 -5.16 8.26 -4.61
C THR A 180 -4.33 7.98 -3.35
N ARG A 181 -4.99 8.07 -2.20
CA ARG A 181 -4.46 7.64 -0.90
C ARG A 181 -5.44 6.67 -0.27
N ASP A 182 -4.99 5.45 0.00
CA ASP A 182 -5.84 4.35 0.49
C ASP A 182 -7.09 4.17 -0.39
N GLY A 183 -6.94 4.29 -1.72
CA GLY A 183 -8.03 4.19 -2.68
C GLY A 183 -8.91 5.42 -2.83
N LEU A 184 -8.81 6.41 -1.95
CA LEU A 184 -9.56 7.65 -2.05
C LEU A 184 -8.82 8.66 -2.94
N PRO A 185 -9.51 9.30 -3.92
CA PRO A 185 -8.89 10.35 -4.71
C PRO A 185 -8.50 11.52 -3.81
N THR A 186 -7.27 12.01 -3.96
CA THR A 186 -6.76 13.16 -3.19
C THR A 186 -6.48 14.38 -4.07
N MET A 187 -6.73 14.29 -5.36
CA MET A 187 -6.64 15.45 -6.26
C MET A 187 -7.85 16.38 -6.08
N ASP A 188 -7.66 17.66 -6.34
CA ASP A 188 -8.76 18.59 -6.59
C ASP A 188 -9.01 18.64 -8.11
N GLY A 189 -10.20 18.22 -8.55
CA GLY A 189 -10.57 18.22 -9.96
C GLY A 189 -10.78 19.63 -10.56
N ARG A 190 -10.71 20.68 -9.73
CA ARG A 190 -11.00 22.07 -10.11
C ARG A 190 -9.75 22.93 -10.28
N TYR A 191 -8.68 22.66 -9.54
CA TYR A 191 -7.43 23.45 -9.53
C TYR A 191 -6.25 22.59 -10.00
N ASN A 192 -6.15 22.42 -11.31
CA ASN A 192 -5.05 21.69 -11.94
C ASN A 192 -4.03 22.61 -12.64
N ASP A 193 -3.83 23.81 -12.07
CA ASP A 193 -2.88 24.80 -12.60
C ASP A 193 -1.42 24.51 -12.21
N TRP A 194 -1.18 23.45 -11.41
CA TRP A 194 0.15 23.06 -10.99
C TRP A 194 0.75 22.06 -11.98
N ASN A 195 1.95 22.36 -12.48
CA ASN A 195 2.74 21.43 -13.27
C ASN A 195 3.14 20.22 -12.41
N GLY A 196 2.37 19.13 -12.48
CA GLY A 196 2.74 17.83 -11.90
C GLY A 196 1.62 17.05 -11.25
N ALA A 197 1.93 15.80 -10.85
CA ALA A 197 1.03 14.97 -10.05
C ALA A 197 0.66 15.73 -8.77
N TYR A 198 -0.64 15.83 -8.51
CA TYR A 198 -1.19 16.69 -7.48
C TYR A 198 -1.94 15.90 -6.42
N SER A 199 -1.86 16.39 -5.18
CA SER A 199 -2.72 16.01 -4.07
C SER A 199 -3.04 17.27 -3.27
N ALA A 200 -4.32 17.47 -2.95
CA ALA A 200 -4.79 18.57 -2.11
C ALA A 200 -4.28 18.44 -0.65
N VAL A 201 -3.80 17.25 -0.27
CA VAL A 201 -3.30 16.97 1.07
C VAL A 201 -1.82 16.62 1.00
N PHE A 202 -1.00 17.40 1.72
CA PHE A 202 0.40 17.08 1.91
C PHE A 202 0.55 15.67 2.51
N THR A 203 1.38 14.84 1.89
CA THR A 203 1.62 13.46 2.31
C THR A 203 3.09 13.27 2.66
N SER A 204 3.35 13.13 3.96
CA SER A 204 4.69 12.87 4.48
C SER A 204 5.14 11.43 4.14
N PRO A 205 6.42 11.20 3.81
CA PRO A 205 6.97 9.85 3.67
C PRO A 205 6.90 9.03 4.97
N ASP A 206 6.71 9.67 6.12
CA ASP A 206 6.56 8.95 7.40
C ASP A 206 5.17 8.32 7.57
N LEU A 207 4.17 8.81 6.85
CA LEU A 207 2.78 8.33 6.88
C LEU A 207 2.55 7.13 5.95
N VAL A 208 3.37 7.01 4.90
CA VAL A 208 3.17 6.07 3.78
C VAL A 208 4.04 4.83 3.96
N GLU A 209 3.50 3.67 3.59
CA GLU A 209 4.18 2.38 3.57
C GLU A 209 4.62 1.99 2.17
N GLU A 210 3.83 2.35 1.16
CA GLU A 210 4.06 1.99 -0.23
C GLU A 210 3.54 3.10 -1.15
N VAL A 211 4.27 3.35 -2.24
CA VAL A 211 3.84 4.24 -3.32
C VAL A 211 3.92 3.48 -4.63
N GLN A 212 2.81 3.41 -5.35
CA GLN A 212 2.77 2.80 -6.67
C GLN A 212 2.58 3.89 -7.72
N ILE A 213 3.43 3.88 -8.74
CA ILE A 213 3.33 4.79 -9.88
C ILE A 213 3.07 3.95 -11.12
N ILE A 214 1.85 4.02 -11.64
CA ILE A 214 1.37 3.20 -12.76
C ILE A 214 1.36 4.08 -14.02
N VAL A 215 2.08 3.63 -15.04
CA VAL A 215 2.33 4.35 -16.29
C VAL A 215 1.20 4.14 -17.29
N ASN A 216 0.70 2.91 -17.39
CA ASN A 216 -0.44 2.54 -18.22
C ASN A 216 -1.37 1.62 -17.42
N SER A 217 -2.46 2.18 -16.89
CA SER A 217 -3.51 1.38 -16.28
C SER A 217 -4.38 0.76 -17.38
N ILE A 218 -4.07 -0.47 -17.79
CA ILE A 218 -4.93 -1.26 -18.70
C ILE A 218 -6.13 -1.85 -17.93
N ASP A 219 -6.08 -1.84 -16.59
CA ASP A 219 -7.13 -2.34 -15.71
C ASP A 219 -8.27 -1.31 -15.53
N ALA A 220 -9.52 -1.75 -15.74
CA ALA A 220 -10.72 -0.94 -15.58
C ALA A 220 -10.97 -0.49 -14.12
N ALA A 221 -10.38 -1.16 -13.12
CA ALA A 221 -10.44 -0.77 -11.72
C ALA A 221 -9.64 0.52 -11.42
N ALA A 222 -8.69 0.86 -12.30
CA ALA A 222 -7.92 2.08 -12.21
C ALA A 222 -8.64 3.22 -12.96
N GLY A 223 -9.15 4.20 -12.21
CA GLY A 223 -9.82 5.39 -12.76
C GLY A 223 -9.05 6.15 -13.86
N ARG A 224 -9.80 6.91 -14.67
CA ARG A 224 -9.33 7.66 -15.86
C ARG A 224 -8.17 8.61 -15.55
N GLY A 225 -7.13 8.60 -16.37
CA GLY A 225 -5.97 9.49 -16.30
C GLY A 225 -4.83 9.00 -17.19
N SER A 226 -3.80 9.81 -17.40
CA SER A 226 -2.59 9.42 -18.16
C SER A 226 -1.64 8.49 -17.39
N GLY A 227 -2.00 8.17 -16.15
CA GLY A 227 -1.22 7.40 -15.19
C GLY A 227 -1.86 7.49 -13.82
N GLN A 228 -1.38 6.70 -12.87
CA GLN A 228 -1.86 6.73 -11.49
C GLN A 228 -0.72 6.78 -10.48
N VAL A 229 -0.94 7.53 -9.40
CA VAL A 229 -0.11 7.49 -8.19
C VAL A 229 -0.99 6.99 -7.06
N LYS A 230 -0.69 5.81 -6.54
CA LYS A 230 -1.39 5.25 -5.40
C LYS A 230 -0.48 5.30 -4.18
N MET A 231 -0.99 5.83 -3.08
CA MET A 231 -0.28 5.90 -1.80
C MET A 231 -1.02 5.02 -0.80
N GLN A 232 -0.30 4.14 -0.12
CA GLN A 232 -0.84 3.32 0.97
C GLN A 232 -0.29 3.83 2.30
N THR A 233 -1.17 4.22 3.21
CA THR A 233 -0.77 4.62 4.56
C THR A 233 -0.38 3.41 5.40
N ARG A 234 0.51 3.65 6.35
CA ARG A 234 0.99 2.65 7.30
C ARG A 234 -0.12 2.22 8.25
N SER A 235 -0.10 0.94 8.59
CA SER A 235 -0.95 0.35 9.64
C SER A 235 -0.14 -0.08 10.87
N GLY A 236 -0.84 -0.32 11.98
CA GLY A 236 -0.24 -0.84 13.20
C GLY A 236 -0.03 -2.36 13.13
N GLY A 237 0.90 -2.88 13.94
CA GLY A 237 1.18 -4.31 14.04
C GLY A 237 1.35 -4.78 15.48
N ASN A 238 1.74 -6.04 15.68
CA ASN A 238 1.94 -6.60 17.02
C ASN A 238 3.17 -6.05 17.76
N GLY A 239 4.14 -5.51 17.04
CA GLY A 239 5.29 -4.82 17.61
C GLY A 239 5.00 -3.33 17.83
N PHE A 240 5.59 -2.74 18.85
CA PHE A 240 5.64 -1.29 19.00
C PHE A 240 6.78 -0.74 18.15
N HIS A 241 6.48 0.25 17.31
CA HIS A 241 7.47 0.91 16.46
C HIS A 241 7.15 2.39 16.39
N GLY A 242 8.16 3.23 16.49
CA GLY A 242 8.00 4.67 16.33
C GLY A 242 9.25 5.31 15.77
N ALA A 243 9.11 6.56 15.36
CA ALA A 243 10.22 7.40 14.97
C ALA A 243 9.87 8.86 15.26
N VAL A 244 10.90 9.67 15.52
CA VAL A 244 10.82 11.12 15.50
C VAL A 244 11.70 11.62 14.36
N PHE A 245 11.31 12.71 13.72
CA PHE A 245 12.06 13.28 12.62
C PHE A 245 12.11 14.80 12.73
N TYR A 246 13.18 15.36 12.19
CA TYR A 246 13.37 16.78 11.98
C TYR A 246 14.05 16.99 10.63
N SER A 247 13.57 17.95 9.86
CA SER A 247 14.09 18.33 8.55
C SER A 247 14.06 19.83 8.42
N ASN A 248 15.20 20.40 8.00
CA ASN A 248 15.33 21.81 7.76
C ASN A 248 15.68 22.06 6.29
N ARG A 249 14.98 23.02 5.66
CA ARG A 249 15.35 23.58 4.36
C ARG A 249 15.56 25.07 4.54
N ASN A 250 16.81 25.51 4.45
CA ASN A 250 17.17 26.90 4.68
C ASN A 250 17.93 27.50 3.49
N SER A 251 17.46 28.66 3.04
CA SER A 251 18.10 29.45 1.99
C SER A 251 19.50 29.90 2.39
N ALA A 252 19.87 29.93 3.67
CA ALA A 252 21.25 30.23 4.09
C ALA A 252 22.27 29.25 3.51
N VAL A 253 21.90 27.97 3.37
CA VAL A 253 22.80 26.90 2.87
C VAL A 253 22.48 26.43 1.44
N ALA A 254 21.39 26.94 0.84
CA ALA A 254 21.05 26.63 -0.55
C ALA A 254 21.90 27.45 -1.54
N SER A 255 22.00 27.04 -2.81
CA SER A 255 22.49 27.94 -3.87
C SER A 255 21.32 28.75 -4.46
N GLN A 256 21.64 29.82 -5.19
CA GLN A 256 20.67 30.59 -5.96
C GLN A 256 20.73 30.17 -7.43
N GLY A 257 19.61 30.24 -8.14
CA GLY A 257 19.55 29.87 -9.56
C GLY A 257 20.42 30.78 -10.42
N TRP A 258 21.02 30.23 -11.48
CA TRP A 258 21.95 30.96 -12.36
C TRP A 258 21.37 32.28 -12.88
N PHE A 259 20.15 32.27 -13.42
CA PHE A 259 19.50 33.47 -13.96
C PHE A 259 19.22 34.53 -12.89
N GLN A 260 18.94 34.12 -11.65
CA GLN A 260 18.73 35.05 -10.55
C GLN A 260 20.05 35.70 -10.11
N ASN A 261 21.16 34.95 -10.16
CA ASN A 261 22.49 35.52 -9.93
C ASN A 261 22.88 36.49 -11.05
N LEU A 262 22.56 36.17 -12.31
CA LEU A 262 22.88 37.00 -13.47
C LEU A 262 22.28 38.41 -13.38
N VAL A 263 21.03 38.53 -12.91
CA VAL A 263 20.35 39.81 -12.76
C VAL A 263 20.59 40.47 -11.40
N GLY A 264 21.47 39.90 -10.56
CA GLY A 264 21.75 40.40 -9.22
C GLY A 264 20.55 40.35 -8.27
N ALA A 265 19.58 39.47 -8.52
CA ALA A 265 18.39 39.36 -7.68
C ALA A 265 18.78 38.93 -6.26
N ARG A 266 18.06 39.46 -5.26
CA ARG A 266 18.23 39.00 -3.88
C ARG A 266 17.73 37.56 -3.77
N LYS A 267 18.54 36.71 -3.11
CA LYS A 267 18.16 35.34 -2.79
C LYS A 267 16.82 35.30 -2.06
N THR A 268 15.88 34.52 -2.59
CA THR A 268 14.58 34.30 -1.94
C THR A 268 14.80 33.65 -0.58
N TYR A 269 14.35 34.33 0.48
CA TYR A 269 14.40 33.77 1.82
C TYR A 269 13.45 32.58 1.92
N ASN A 270 13.97 31.46 2.42
CA ASN A 270 13.20 30.26 2.70
C ASN A 270 13.78 29.58 3.92
N ASN A 271 13.00 29.39 4.97
CA ASN A 271 13.42 28.61 6.14
C ASN A 271 12.24 27.74 6.58
N ARG A 272 12.29 26.47 6.21
CA ARG A 272 11.22 25.50 6.48
C ARG A 272 11.73 24.48 7.49
N ASN A 273 11.09 24.44 8.64
CA ASN A 273 11.33 23.47 9.70
C ASN A 273 10.16 22.49 9.71
N GLN A 274 10.43 21.21 9.46
CA GLN A 274 9.46 20.13 9.47
C GLN A 274 9.89 19.13 10.53
N PHE A 275 9.09 18.99 11.57
CA PHE A 275 9.29 17.98 12.60
C PHE A 275 8.02 17.17 12.77
N GLY A 276 8.15 16.00 13.34
CA GLY A 276 7.03 15.15 13.67
C GLY A 276 7.49 13.84 14.26
N GLY A 277 6.53 12.99 14.53
CA GLY A 277 6.77 11.63 14.96
C GLY A 277 5.68 10.71 14.44
N ARG A 278 5.97 9.43 14.52
CA ARG A 278 5.03 8.35 14.25
C ARG A 278 5.15 7.31 15.34
N LEU A 279 4.03 6.67 15.67
CA LEU A 279 3.96 5.56 16.62
C LEU A 279 2.89 4.58 16.16
N GLY A 280 3.24 3.30 16.10
CA GLY A 280 2.30 2.22 15.83
C GLY A 280 2.51 1.04 16.77
N GLY A 281 1.45 0.28 16.98
CA GLY A 281 1.49 -0.91 17.82
C GLY A 281 0.12 -1.55 18.05
N PRO A 282 0.05 -2.57 18.91
CA PRO A 282 -1.20 -3.26 19.21
C PRO A 282 -1.99 -2.50 20.28
N ILE A 283 -3.30 -2.32 20.04
CA ILE A 283 -4.28 -2.08 21.11
C ILE A 283 -4.59 -3.41 21.80
N LYS A 284 -4.81 -4.45 21.00
CA LYS A 284 -4.99 -5.84 21.42
C LYS A 284 -4.25 -6.75 20.43
N ARG A 285 -3.25 -7.48 20.93
CA ARG A 285 -2.45 -8.38 20.09
C ARG A 285 -3.31 -9.31 19.23
N ASN A 286 -2.93 -9.48 17.98
CA ASN A 286 -3.62 -10.27 16.96
C ASN A 286 -5.07 -9.87 16.68
N LYS A 287 -5.54 -8.70 17.13
CA LYS A 287 -6.96 -8.30 16.99
C LYS A 287 -7.18 -6.83 16.62
N ALA A 288 -6.45 -5.92 17.25
CA ALA A 288 -6.64 -4.48 17.05
C ALA A 288 -5.31 -3.75 17.17
N PHE A 289 -5.06 -2.82 16.24
CA PHE A 289 -3.80 -2.10 16.09
C PHE A 289 -4.07 -0.61 15.88
N PHE A 290 -3.08 0.21 16.22
CA PHE A 290 -3.11 1.64 15.98
C PHE A 290 -1.84 2.09 15.25
N PHE A 291 -1.97 3.19 14.51
CA PHE A 291 -0.87 3.94 13.93
C PHE A 291 -1.24 5.43 13.96
N VAL A 292 -0.32 6.27 14.44
CA VAL A 292 -0.48 7.73 14.58
C VAL A 292 0.80 8.42 14.13
#